data_AF-A0A2V6SEB8-F1
#
_entry.id   AF-A0A2V6SEB8-F1
#
_cell.length_a   1.000
_cell.length_b   1.000
_cell.length_c   1.000
_cell.angle_alpha   90.00
_cell.angle_beta   90.00
_cell.angle_gamma   90.00
#
_symmetry.space_group_name_H-M   'P 1'
#
loop_
_entity.id
_entity.type
_entity.pdbx_description
1 polymer ?
#
loop_
_entity_poly.entity_id
_entity_poly.type
_entity_poly.pdbx_seq_one_letter_code
_entity_poly.pdbx_strand_id
1 'polypeptide(L)' 'MRDWRNGDPAVRVVEALVRKGDVVVDVGANWGYVAANLARLVGPAGHLHVIEPGPRNWASLEAIRAR' A
#
# COMPACT_ATOMS: atom_id res chain seq x y z
N MET A 1 18.08 10.78 7.33
CA MET A 1 16.91 10.19 6.65
C MET A 1 17.05 8.67 6.78
N ARG A 2 16.28 8.05 7.69
CA ARG A 2 16.48 6.63 8.09
C ARG A 2 16.15 5.70 6.90
N ASP A 3 16.87 4.59 6.81
CA ASP A 3 16.94 3.62 5.71
C ASP A 3 15.71 2.66 5.66
N TRP A 4 14.50 3.17 5.96
CA TRP A 4 13.28 2.35 6.05
C TRP A 4 12.93 1.61 4.75
N ARG A 5 13.49 2.03 3.61
CA ARG A 5 13.21 1.41 2.31
C ARG A 5 13.79 0.00 2.20
N ASN A 6 14.86 -0.30 2.94
CA ASN A 6 15.56 -1.57 2.87
C ASN A 6 15.22 -2.43 4.11
N GLY A 7 14.27 -3.34 3.94
CA GLY A 7 13.94 -4.33 4.97
C GLY A 7 12.87 -3.91 5.96
N ASP A 8 11.98 -2.99 5.60
CA ASP A 8 10.75 -2.75 6.36
C ASP A 8 10.01 -4.08 6.60
N PRO A 9 9.84 -4.52 7.86
CA PRO A 9 9.12 -5.74 8.18
C PRO A 9 7.69 -5.76 7.61
N ALA A 10 7.02 -4.61 7.53
CA ALA A 10 5.68 -4.52 6.98
C ALA A 10 5.66 -4.89 5.48
N VAL A 11 6.64 -4.39 4.70
CA VAL A 11 6.77 -4.72 3.27
C VAL A 11 7.04 -6.21 3.08
N ARG A 12 7.95 -6.79 3.88
CA ARG A 12 8.26 -8.23 3.81
C ARG A 12 7.05 -9.10 4.15
N VAL A 13 6.27 -8.71 5.15
CA VAL A 13 5.06 -9.44 5.56
C VAL A 13 4.02 -9.40 4.44
N VAL A 14 3.75 -8.23 3.85
CA VAL A 14 2.75 -8.15 2.78
C VAL A 14 3.20 -8.90 1.51
N GLU A 15 4.49 -8.86 1.16
CA GLU A 15 5.04 -9.65 0.04
C GLU A 15 4.91 -11.16 0.25
N ALA A 16 4.99 -11.63 1.49
CA ALA A 16 4.86 -13.05 1.82
C ALA A 16 3.39 -13.54 1.86
N LEU A 17 2.45 -12.65 2.20
CA LEU A 17 1.06 -13.01 2.45
C LEU A 17 0.11 -12.72 1.29
N VAL A 18 0.34 -11.63 0.54
CA VAL A 18 -0.60 -11.13 -0.47
C VAL A 18 -0.38 -11.82 -1.81
N ARG A 19 -1.48 -12.25 -2.42
CA ARG A 19 -1.53 -12.91 -3.73
C ARG A 19 -2.24 -12.01 -4.75
N LYS A 20 -1.99 -12.25 -6.03
CA LYS A 20 -2.74 -11.62 -7.13
C LYS A 20 -4.23 -11.99 -7.00
N GLY A 21 -5.11 -11.01 -7.13
CA GLY A 21 -6.56 -11.18 -7.00
C GLY A 21 -7.09 -10.97 -5.59
N ASP A 22 -6.23 -10.82 -4.58
CA ASP A 22 -6.69 -10.59 -3.20
C ASP A 22 -7.40 -9.24 -3.05
N VAL A 23 -8.31 -9.19 -2.07
CA VAL A 23 -8.88 -7.95 -1.54
C VAL A 23 -8.18 -7.63 -0.23
N VAL A 24 -7.53 -6.46 -0.15
CA VAL A 24 -6.72 -6.04 1.00
C VAL A 24 -7.11 -4.64 1.47
N VAL A 25 -6.84 -4.35 2.74
CA VAL A 25 -7.12 -3.05 3.38
C VAL A 25 -5.85 -2.53 4.04
N ASP A 26 -5.45 -1.29 3.73
CA ASP A 26 -4.37 -0.56 4.39
C ASP A 26 -4.96 0.60 5.20
N VAL A 27 -4.88 0.50 6.54
CA VAL A 27 -5.45 1.47 7.49
C VAL A 27 -4.35 2.32 8.11
N GLY A 28 -4.47 3.64 8.01
CA GLY A 28 -3.41 4.55 8.42
C GLY A 28 -2.29 4.62 7.38
N ALA A 29 -2.67 4.63 6.10
CA ALA A 29 -1.75 4.51 4.97
C ALA A 29 -0.70 5.63 4.91
N ASN A 30 -0.86 6.71 5.67
CA ASN A 30 0.06 7.84 5.74
C ASN A 30 0.34 8.35 4.30
N TRP A 31 1.60 8.45 3.88
CA TRP A 31 1.98 8.87 2.53
C TRP A 31 1.97 7.75 1.48
N GLY A 32 1.53 6.53 1.84
CA GLY A 32 1.20 5.47 0.88
C GLY A 32 2.31 4.45 0.56
N TYR A 33 3.36 4.38 1.37
CA TYR A 33 4.49 3.48 1.11
C TYR A 33 4.12 1.98 1.06
N VAL A 34 3.30 1.50 2.00
CA VAL A 34 2.83 0.11 2.02
C VAL A 34 1.71 -0.11 1.00
N ALA A 35 0.74 0.81 0.92
CA ALA A 35 -0.31 0.82 -0.10
C ALA A 35 0.22 0.66 -1.54
N ALA A 36 1.31 1.32 -1.91
CA ALA A 36 1.90 1.18 -3.24
C ALA A 36 2.40 -0.25 -3.52
N ASN A 37 2.97 -0.92 -2.51
CA ASN A 37 3.38 -2.32 -2.63
C ASN A 37 2.17 -3.25 -2.73
N LEU A 38 1.16 -3.04 -1.88
CA LEU A 38 -0.08 -3.80 -1.91
C LEU A 38 -0.78 -3.69 -3.28
N ALA A 39 -0.89 -2.50 -3.84
CA ALA A 39 -1.51 -2.26 -5.15
C ALA A 39 -0.82 -3.08 -6.26
N ARG A 40 0.52 -3.15 -6.23
CA ARG A 40 1.31 -3.96 -7.17
C ARG A 40 1.09 -5.47 -6.96
N LEU A 41 0.99 -5.92 -5.71
CA LEU A 41 0.85 -7.34 -5.38
C LEU A 41 -0.53 -7.90 -5.72
N VAL A 42 -1.61 -7.18 -5.35
CA VAL A 42 -2.99 -7.62 -5.66
C VAL A 42 -3.27 -7.59 -7.16
N GLY A 43 -2.67 -6.66 -7.89
CA GLY A 43 -2.80 -6.55 -9.35
C GLY A 43 -4.23 -6.22 -9.81
N PRO A 44 -4.49 -6.27 -11.13
CA PRO A 44 -5.74 -5.75 -11.72
C PRO A 44 -6.98 -6.59 -11.42
N ALA A 45 -6.81 -7.84 -11.00
CA ALA A 45 -7.91 -8.71 -10.59
C ALA A 45 -8.26 -8.59 -9.10
N GLY A 46 -7.42 -7.89 -8.32
CA GLY A 46 -7.61 -7.68 -6.89
C GLY A 46 -8.15 -6.30 -6.57
N HIS A 47 -8.24 -6.02 -5.27
CA HIS A 47 -8.72 -4.73 -4.80
C HIS A 47 -7.97 -4.27 -3.55
N LEU A 48 -7.65 -2.98 -3.48
CA LEU A 48 -6.99 -2.37 -2.33
C LEU A 48 -7.85 -1.21 -1.81
N HIS A 49 -8.26 -1.31 -0.56
CA HIS A 49 -8.84 -0.19 0.18
C HIS A 49 -7.73 0.54 0.93
N VAL A 50 -7.60 1.85 0.73
CA VAL A 50 -6.62 2.71 1.41
C VAL A 50 -7.37 3.70 2.28
N ILE A 51 -7.10 3.70 3.58
CA ILE A 51 -7.78 4.58 4.54
C ILE A 51 -6.73 5.43 5.25
N GLU A 52 -6.88 6.75 5.18
CA GLU A 52 -6.01 7.72 5.86
C GLU A 52 -6.85 8.92 6.33
N PRO A 53 -6.89 9.22 7.65
CA PRO A 53 -7.68 10.34 8.17
C PRO A 53 -7.05 11.71 7.88
N GLY A 54 -5.74 11.77 7.61
CA GLY A 54 -5.01 13.02 7.37
C GLY A 54 -5.15 13.53 5.93
N PRO A 55 -5.78 14.70 5.70
CA PRO A 55 -5.99 15.22 4.34
C PRO A 55 -4.70 15.61 3.62
N ARG A 56 -3.62 15.86 4.36
CA ARG A 56 -2.30 16.23 3.80
C ARG A 56 -1.69 15.14 2.91
N ASN A 57 -2.10 13.90 3.09
CA ASN A 57 -1.56 12.77 2.34
C ASN A 57 -2.39 12.41 1.10
N TRP A 58 -3.53 13.08 0.89
CA TRP A 58 -4.48 12.75 -0.17
C TRP A 58 -3.81 12.67 -1.54
N ALA A 59 -3.01 13.68 -1.91
CA ALA A 59 -2.35 13.72 -3.21
C ALA A 59 -1.39 12.53 -3.43
N SER A 60 -0.65 12.11 -2.40
CA SER A 60 0.23 10.95 -2.48
C SER A 60 -0.54 9.64 -2.61
N LEU A 61 -1.67 9.52 -1.90
CA LEU A 61 -2.52 8.33 -1.95
C LEU A 61 -3.32 8.25 -3.25
N GLU A 62 -3.75 9.38 -3.80
CA GLU A 62 -4.45 9.44 -5.09
C GLU A 62 -3.57 8.92 -6.24
N ALA A 63 -2.26 9.15 -6.18
CA ALA A 63 -1.30 8.64 -7.15
C ALA A 63 -1.16 7.09 -7.15
N ILE A 64 -1.58 6.42 -6.06
CA ILE A 64 -1.55 4.95 -5.96
C ILE A 64 -2.72 4.31 -6.70
N ARG A 65 -3.80 5.07 -6.92
CA ARG A 65 -4.99 4.59 -7.62
C ARG A 65 -4.56 4.06 -9.00
N ALA A 66 -4.59 2.73 -9.14
CA ALA A 66 -4.31 2.07 -10.39
C ALA A 66 -5.31 2.56 -11.45
N ARG A 67 -4.81 2.86 -12.65
CA ARG A 67 -5.66 2.97 -13.84
C ARG A 67 -6.18 1.60 -14.23
#